data_AF-A0A843C0T7-F1
#
_entry.id   AF-A0A843C0T7-F1
#
_cell.length_a   1.000
_cell.length_b   1.000
_cell.length_c   1.000
_cell.angle_alpha   90.00
_cell.angle_beta   90.00
_cell.angle_gamma   90.00
#
_symmetry.space_group_name_H-M   'P 1'
#
loop_
_entity.id
_entity.type
_entity.pdbx_description
1 polymer ?
#
loop_
_entity_poly.entity_id
_entity_poly.type
_entity_poly.pdbx_seq_one_letter_code
_entity_poly.pdbx_strand_id
1 'polypeptide(L)'
;MTDLEDFSKGFLAGWLETLMESLDKNLDEETRLKIFKDTGTFCAKAHATELFKEIKLKTHDPKELMTMLNEKLKGTTWEIIDEGKLKVIYERCFCPIVGFGLHKSEVQCDCSIGWLKKNLEILFNKDVDVELKESVLRGGSKCEFLIDF
;
A
#
# COMPACT_ATOMS: atom_id res chain seq x y z
N MET A 1 -28.40 -23.91 -9.47
CA MET A 1 -26.93 -24.06 -9.49
C MET A 1 -26.38 -22.73 -9.03
N THR A 2 -25.91 -22.64 -7.79
CA THR A 2 -25.02 -21.54 -7.40
C THR A 2 -23.77 -21.69 -8.26
N ASP A 3 -23.40 -20.65 -9.00
CA ASP A 3 -22.21 -20.68 -9.86
C ASP A 3 -21.00 -21.09 -9.02
N LEU A 4 -20.20 -22.03 -9.52
CA LEU A 4 -18.99 -22.50 -8.83
C LEU A 4 -18.04 -21.32 -8.52
N GLU A 5 -18.06 -20.30 -9.39
CA GLU A 5 -17.34 -19.04 -9.21
C GLU A 5 -17.86 -18.22 -8.02
N ASP A 6 -19.18 -18.09 -7.88
CA ASP A 6 -19.81 -17.38 -6.75
C ASP A 6 -19.56 -18.09 -5.41
N PHE A 7 -19.66 -19.43 -5.40
CA PHE A 7 -19.32 -20.22 -4.22
C PHE A 7 -17.85 -20.02 -3.83
N SER A 8 -16.94 -20.08 -4.80
CA SER A 8 -15.50 -19.92 -4.57
C SER A 8 -15.17 -18.52 -4.06
N LYS A 9 -15.80 -17.48 -4.60
CA LYS A 9 -15.62 -16.11 -4.15
C LYS A 9 -16.14 -15.89 -2.73
N GLY A 10 -17.35 -16.38 -2.43
CA GLY A 10 -17.94 -16.28 -1.10
C GLY A 10 -17.13 -17.04 -0.04
N PHE A 11 -16.66 -18.24 -0.37
CA PHE A 11 -15.77 -19.02 0.50
C PHE A 11 -14.45 -18.29 0.77
N LEU A 12 -13.77 -17.79 -0.27
CA LEU A 12 -12.51 -17.06 -0.13
C LEU A 12 -12.69 -15.78 0.69
N ALA A 13 -13.78 -15.04 0.47
CA ALA A 13 -14.07 -13.83 1.23
C ALA A 13 -14.29 -14.16 2.72
N GLY A 14 -15.13 -15.15 3.04
CA GLY A 14 -15.37 -15.57 4.41
C GLY A 14 -14.11 -16.09 5.10
N TRP A 15 -13.28 -16.85 4.38
CA TRP A 15 -12.01 -17.34 4.91
C TRP A 15 -11.01 -16.22 5.19
N LEU A 16 -10.87 -15.26 4.27
CA LEU A 16 -9.98 -14.10 4.44
C LEU A 16 -10.44 -13.20 5.58
N GLU A 17 -11.74 -12.89 5.67
CA GLU A 17 -12.27 -12.07 6.77
C GLU A 17 -12.00 -12.75 8.13
N THR A 18 -12.29 -14.05 8.24
CA THR A 18 -12.02 -14.83 9.46
C THR A 18 -10.53 -14.84 9.83
N LEU A 19 -9.64 -14.97 8.83
CA LEU A 19 -8.20 -14.87 9.04
C LEU A 19 -7.80 -13.50 9.57
N MET A 20 -8.29 -12.42 8.95
CA MET A 20 -7.96 -11.06 9.37
C MET A 20 -8.46 -10.75 10.79
N GLU A 21 -9.69 -11.14 11.12
CA GLU A 21 -10.23 -11.03 12.49
C GLU A 21 -9.41 -11.84 13.49
N SER A 22 -8.95 -13.04 13.10
CA SER A 22 -8.13 -13.89 13.97
C SER A 22 -6.75 -13.29 14.20
N LEU A 23 -6.12 -12.70 13.17
CA LEU A 23 -4.85 -11.99 13.32
C LEU A 23 -5.01 -10.78 14.24
N ASP A 24 -6.08 -10.00 14.07
CA ASP A 24 -6.36 -8.84 14.92
C ASP A 24 -6.53 -9.26 16.38
N LYS A 25 -7.39 -10.24 16.64
CA LYS A 25 -7.72 -10.64 18.01
C LYS A 25 -6.57 -11.30 18.77
N ASN A 26 -5.68 -12.02 18.08
CA ASN A 26 -4.73 -12.92 18.74
C ASN A 26 -3.26 -12.49 18.66
N LEU A 27 -2.94 -11.45 17.90
CA LEU A 27 -1.58 -10.94 17.77
C LEU A 27 -1.46 -9.53 18.34
N ASP A 28 -0.32 -9.24 18.95
CA ASP A 28 0.03 -7.88 19.34
C ASP A 28 0.25 -6.97 18.12
N GLU A 29 0.22 -5.67 18.37
CA GLU A 29 0.36 -4.66 17.33
C GLU A 29 1.67 -4.77 16.57
N GLU A 30 2.79 -4.99 17.27
CA GLU A 30 4.12 -5.10 16.67
C GLU A 30 4.20 -6.27 15.66
N THR A 31 3.67 -7.43 16.05
CA THR A 31 3.64 -8.63 15.23
C THR A 31 2.74 -8.45 14.03
N ARG A 32 1.54 -7.87 14.20
CA ARG A 32 0.63 -7.57 13.08
C ARG A 32 1.26 -6.59 12.10
N LEU A 33 1.85 -5.51 12.61
CA LEU A 33 2.54 -4.49 11.84
C LEU A 33 3.63 -5.12 10.97
N LYS A 34 4.44 -6.01 11.56
CA LYS A 34 5.48 -6.74 10.83
C LYS A 34 4.90 -7.60 9.71
N ILE A 35 3.88 -8.41 10.01
CA ILE A 35 3.24 -9.29 9.01
C ILE A 35 2.68 -8.48 7.83
N PHE A 36 1.97 -7.39 8.09
CA PHE A 36 1.38 -6.59 7.02
C PHE A 36 2.44 -5.81 6.24
N LYS A 37 3.48 -5.28 6.88
CA LYS A 37 4.63 -4.71 6.15
C LYS A 37 5.33 -5.74 5.25
N ASP A 38 5.49 -6.98 5.70
CA ASP A 38 6.09 -8.07 4.93
C ASP A 38 5.22 -8.42 3.70
N THR A 39 3.91 -8.52 3.87
CA THR A 39 2.98 -8.77 2.74
C THR A 39 2.97 -7.62 1.73
N GLY A 40 2.97 -6.37 2.21
CA GLY A 40 3.10 -5.18 1.35
C GLY A 40 4.40 -5.15 0.55
N THR A 41 5.50 -5.52 1.20
CA THR A 41 6.83 -5.64 0.58
C THR A 41 6.84 -6.71 -0.52
N PHE A 42 6.20 -7.85 -0.28
CA PHE A 42 6.03 -8.89 -1.30
C PHE A 42 5.25 -8.35 -2.50
N CYS A 43 4.10 -7.70 -2.27
CA CYS A 43 3.28 -7.13 -3.35
C CYS A 43 4.06 -6.09 -4.17
N ALA A 44 4.87 -5.25 -3.53
CA ALA A 44 5.73 -4.29 -4.22
C ALA A 44 6.73 -4.97 -5.16
N LYS A 45 7.42 -6.01 -4.67
CA LYS A 45 8.40 -6.77 -5.46
C LYS A 45 7.74 -7.51 -6.64
N ALA A 46 6.57 -8.09 -6.41
CA ALA A 46 5.88 -8.90 -7.41
C ALA A 46 5.24 -8.05 -8.53
N HIS A 47 4.81 -6.82 -8.23
CA HIS A 47 3.90 -6.08 -9.13
C HIS A 47 4.24 -4.61 -9.38
N ALA A 48 5.16 -3.98 -8.64
CA ALA A 48 5.38 -2.53 -8.72
C ALA A 48 6.84 -2.10 -8.93
N THR A 49 7.82 -2.87 -8.46
CA THR A 49 9.23 -2.47 -8.45
C THR A 49 9.77 -2.06 -9.82
N GLU A 50 9.38 -2.75 -10.90
CA GLU A 50 9.84 -2.40 -12.25
C GLU A 50 9.38 -1.01 -12.71
N LEU A 51 8.17 -0.59 -12.33
CA LEU A 51 7.69 0.76 -12.61
C LEU A 51 8.55 1.82 -11.90
N PHE A 52 8.89 1.62 -10.63
CA PHE A 52 9.71 2.57 -9.88
C PHE A 52 11.15 2.64 -10.42
N LYS A 53 11.71 1.51 -10.89
CA LYS A 53 13.00 1.51 -11.60
C LYS A 53 12.92 2.30 -12.91
N GLU A 54 11.86 2.11 -13.69
CA GLU A 54 11.64 2.85 -14.94
C GLU A 54 11.54 4.35 -14.67
N ILE A 55 10.75 4.76 -13.67
CA ILE A 55 10.59 6.16 -13.28
C ILE A 55 11.94 6.77 -12.90
N LYS A 56 12.73 6.07 -12.08
CA LYS A 56 14.07 6.51 -11.68
C LYS A 56 14.99 6.73 -12.87
N LEU A 57 14.97 5.84 -13.86
CA LEU A 57 15.82 5.95 -15.05
C LEU A 57 15.42 7.11 -15.98
N LYS A 58 14.18 7.59 -15.89
CA LYS A 58 13.62 8.61 -16.80
C LYS A 58 13.49 9.99 -16.18
N THR A 59 13.85 10.15 -14.90
CA THR A 59 13.69 11.42 -14.16
C THR A 59 15.03 11.87 -13.63
N HIS A 60 15.34 13.15 -13.77
CA HIS A 60 16.65 13.71 -13.43
C HIS A 60 16.57 14.78 -12.34
N ASP A 61 15.38 15.28 -12.06
CA ASP A 61 15.12 16.23 -11.00
C ASP A 61 13.84 15.89 -10.22
N PRO A 62 13.63 16.48 -9.03
CA PRO A 62 12.49 16.16 -8.18
C PRO A 62 11.13 16.52 -8.81
N LYS A 63 11.07 17.54 -9.69
CA LYS A 63 9.83 17.97 -10.35
C LYS A 63 9.41 16.98 -11.43
N GLU A 64 10.36 16.53 -12.25
CA GLU A 64 10.14 15.44 -13.21
C GLU A 64 9.67 14.16 -12.50
N LEU A 65 10.30 13.83 -11.38
CA LEU A 65 9.96 12.66 -10.58
C LEU A 65 8.50 12.71 -10.09
N MET A 66 8.08 13.80 -9.45
CA MET A 66 6.70 13.96 -8.98
C MET A 66 5.71 13.95 -10.13
N THR A 67 6.03 14.60 -11.25
CA THR A 67 5.19 14.61 -12.44
C THR A 67 4.95 13.19 -12.94
N MET A 68 6.03 12.40 -13.09
CA MET A 68 5.94 11.04 -13.58
C MET A 68 5.23 10.09 -12.61
N LEU A 69 5.46 10.21 -11.30
CA LEU A 69 4.74 9.42 -10.29
C LEU A 69 3.23 9.68 -10.35
N ASN A 70 2.81 10.95 -10.36
CA ASN A 70 1.39 11.33 -10.46
C ASN A 70 0.77 10.93 -11.81
N GLU A 71 1.55 10.88 -12.88
CA GLU A 71 1.09 10.40 -14.18
C GLU A 71 0.89 8.88 -14.20
N LYS A 72 1.83 8.11 -13.65
CA LYS A 72 1.84 6.65 -13.72
C LYS A 72 0.97 5.99 -12.65
N LEU A 73 0.85 6.60 -11.47
CA LEU A 73 0.12 6.07 -10.32
C LEU A 73 -1.21 6.82 -10.13
N LYS A 74 -2.15 6.60 -11.04
CA LYS A 74 -3.45 7.29 -11.03
C LYS A 74 -4.25 6.99 -9.74
N GLY A 75 -4.96 8.01 -9.26
CA GLY A 75 -5.71 7.96 -7.99
C GLY A 75 -4.82 8.09 -6.74
N THR A 76 -3.55 8.45 -6.95
CA THR A 76 -2.63 8.84 -5.88
C THR A 76 -2.09 10.24 -6.15
N THR A 77 -1.71 10.95 -5.08
CA THR A 77 -1.02 12.24 -5.16
C THR A 77 0.34 12.12 -4.49
N TRP A 78 1.40 12.55 -5.18
CA TRP A 78 2.78 12.55 -4.69
C TRP A 78 3.29 13.99 -4.67
N GLU A 79 3.73 14.45 -3.50
CA GLU A 79 4.17 15.82 -3.29
C GLU A 79 5.43 15.85 -2.41
N ILE A 80 6.46 16.57 -2.85
CA ILE A 80 7.59 16.91 -1.98
C ILE A 80 7.16 18.09 -1.11
N ILE A 81 7.17 17.90 0.20
CA ILE A 81 6.69 18.89 1.16
C ILE A 81 7.85 19.59 1.91
N ASP A 82 9.05 19.02 1.87
CA ASP A 82 10.28 19.58 2.44
C ASP A 82 11.50 18.87 1.84
N GLU A 83 12.72 19.34 2.14
CA GLU A 83 13.94 18.64 1.79
C GLU A 83 13.97 17.23 2.41
N GLY A 84 14.04 16.20 1.56
CA GLY A 84 14.00 14.80 1.98
C GLY A 84 12.64 14.33 2.50
N LYS A 85 11.55 15.08 2.30
CA LYS A 85 10.21 14.70 2.76
C LYS A 85 9.17 14.66 1.66
N LEU A 86 8.40 13.58 1.66
CA LEU A 86 7.34 13.35 0.69
C LEU A 86 6.02 13.05 1.41
N LYS A 87 4.92 13.58 0.86
CA LYS A 87 3.56 13.23 1.23
C LYS A 87 2.93 12.42 0.10
N VAL A 88 2.36 11.26 0.44
CA VAL A 88 1.57 10.45 -0.50
C VAL A 88 0.13 10.41 -0.03
N ILE A 89 -0.81 10.65 -0.94
CA ILE A 89 -2.24 10.50 -0.70
C ILE A 89 -2.80 9.43 -1.61
N TYR A 90 -3.58 8.50 -1.05
CA TYR A 90 -4.43 7.59 -1.82
C TYR A 90 -5.90 7.97 -1.62
N GLU A 91 -6.63 8.16 -2.71
CA GLU A 91 -8.07 8.48 -2.65
C GLU A 91 -8.91 7.28 -2.18
N ARG A 92 -8.36 6.07 -2.27
CA ARG A 92 -8.98 4.81 -1.82
C ARG A 92 -7.91 3.76 -1.55
N CYS A 93 -8.32 2.61 -1.01
CA CYS A 93 -7.43 1.44 -0.96
C CYS A 93 -7.27 0.84 -2.37
N PHE A 94 -6.02 0.69 -2.82
CA PHE A 94 -5.68 0.08 -4.11
C PHE A 94 -5.35 -1.41 -4.04
N CYS A 95 -5.50 -2.03 -2.86
CA CYS A 95 -5.34 -3.48 -2.70
C CYS A 95 -6.42 -4.20 -3.54
N PRO A 96 -6.05 -5.08 -4.49
CA PRO A 96 -7.03 -5.82 -5.29
C PRO A 96 -7.98 -6.66 -4.42
N ILE A 97 -7.49 -7.20 -3.31
CA ILE A 97 -8.30 -8.01 -2.37
C ILE A 97 -9.45 -7.17 -1.79
N VAL A 98 -9.16 -5.93 -1.40
CA VAL A 98 -10.17 -4.97 -0.93
C VAL A 98 -11.06 -4.50 -2.08
N GLY A 99 -10.46 -4.19 -3.23
CA GLY A 99 -11.18 -3.73 -4.42
C GLY A 99 -12.19 -4.75 -4.96
N PHE A 100 -11.90 -6.04 -4.83
CA PHE A 100 -12.81 -7.13 -5.20
C PHE A 100 -13.84 -7.46 -4.10
N GLY A 101 -13.76 -6.80 -2.95
CA GLY A 101 -14.67 -7.02 -1.82
C GLY A 101 -14.44 -8.34 -1.11
N LEU A 102 -13.22 -8.88 -1.13
CA LEU A 102 -12.92 -10.14 -0.44
C LEU A 102 -12.78 -9.96 1.08
N HIS A 103 -12.32 -8.81 1.55
CA HIS A 103 -12.44 -8.40 2.96
C HIS A 103 -12.25 -6.88 3.08
N LYS A 104 -12.56 -6.31 4.26
CA LYS A 104 -12.37 -4.87 4.55
C LYS A 104 -11.65 -4.55 5.85
N SER A 105 -11.09 -5.56 6.51
CA SER A 105 -10.36 -5.38 7.77
C SER A 105 -9.33 -4.24 7.75
N GLU A 106 -9.36 -3.41 8.79
CA GLU A 106 -8.49 -2.26 8.99
C GLU A 106 -7.06 -2.64 9.41
N VAL A 107 -6.86 -3.86 9.92
CA VAL A 107 -5.52 -4.32 10.32
C VAL A 107 -4.58 -4.42 9.13
N GLN A 108 -5.10 -4.59 7.91
CA GLN A 108 -4.28 -4.69 6.72
C GLN A 108 -3.63 -3.36 6.29
N CYS A 109 -4.07 -2.21 6.82
CA CYS A 109 -3.66 -0.90 6.31
C CYS A 109 -2.15 -0.70 6.31
N ASP A 110 -1.46 -1.36 7.23
CA ASP A 110 -0.01 -1.32 7.36
C ASP A 110 0.71 -1.97 6.17
N CYS A 111 0.02 -2.72 5.30
CA CYS A 111 0.59 -3.25 4.07
C CYS A 111 1.05 -2.15 3.11
N SER A 112 0.36 -1.01 3.10
CA SER A 112 0.76 0.14 2.28
C SER A 112 2.10 0.71 2.73
N ILE A 113 2.43 0.61 4.03
CA ILE A 113 3.71 1.06 4.58
C ILE A 113 4.85 0.23 3.98
N GLY A 114 4.73 -1.11 4.01
CA GLY A 114 5.73 -1.99 3.39
C GLY A 114 5.83 -1.82 1.88
N TRP A 115 4.69 -1.62 1.21
CA TRP A 115 4.65 -1.39 -0.23
C TRP A 115 5.37 -0.10 -0.63
N LEU A 116 5.08 1.01 0.07
CA LEU A 116 5.72 2.31 -0.16
C LEU A 116 7.21 2.24 0.15
N LYS A 117 7.59 1.75 1.34
CA LYS A 117 8.98 1.65 1.77
C LYS A 117 9.81 0.92 0.72
N LYS A 118 9.37 -0.26 0.29
CA LYS A 118 10.14 -1.08 -0.67
C LYS A 118 10.34 -0.37 -2.02
N ASN A 119 9.29 0.23 -2.57
CA ASN A 119 9.38 0.90 -3.87
C ASN A 119 10.20 2.20 -3.79
N LEU A 120 10.08 2.94 -2.70
CA LEU A 120 10.81 4.19 -2.49
C LEU A 120 12.30 3.96 -2.17
N GLU A 121 12.65 2.88 -1.46
CA GLU A 121 14.06 2.45 -1.32
C GLU A 121 14.73 2.22 -2.68
N ILE A 122 14.01 1.59 -3.62
CA ILE A 122 14.50 1.34 -4.98
C ILE A 122 14.65 2.66 -5.73
N LEU A 123 13.63 3.52 -5.63
CA LEU A 123 13.59 4.82 -6.29
C LEU A 123 14.76 5.70 -5.83
N PHE A 124 14.95 5.85 -4.52
CA PHE A 124 15.95 6.76 -3.93
C PHE A 124 17.31 6.12 -3.66
N ASN A 125 17.43 4.79 -3.76
CA ASN A 125 18.66 4.04 -3.46
C ASN A 125 19.18 4.21 -2.02
N LYS A 126 18.27 4.33 -1.06
CA LYS A 126 18.58 4.50 0.37
C LYS A 126 17.43 3.98 1.21
N ASP A 127 17.67 3.82 2.51
CA ASP A 127 16.59 3.52 3.43
C ASP A 127 15.61 4.70 3.51
N VAL A 128 14.33 4.40 3.69
CA VAL A 128 13.26 5.39 3.79
C VAL A 128 12.36 5.02 4.95
N ASP A 129 11.88 6.01 5.70
CA ASP A 129 10.86 5.80 6.72
C ASP A 129 9.48 6.18 6.17
N VAL A 130 8.46 5.42 6.56
CA VAL A 130 7.10 5.62 6.08
C VAL A 130 6.12 5.57 7.24
N GLU A 131 5.46 6.69 7.50
CA GLU A 131 4.43 6.83 8.51
C GLU A 131 3.04 6.90 7.86
N LEU A 132 2.09 6.09 8.34
CA LEU A 132 0.68 6.15 7.95
C LEU A 132 -0.07 7.10 8.90
N LYS A 133 -0.55 8.25 8.40
CA LYS A 133 -1.25 9.27 9.19
C LYS A 133 -2.77 9.09 9.21
N GLU A 134 -3.33 8.65 8.10
CA GLU A 134 -4.78 8.48 7.90
C GLU A 134 -5.02 7.25 7.00
N SER A 135 -6.14 6.55 7.18
CA SER A 135 -6.51 5.43 6.32
C SER A 135 -8.02 5.35 6.11
N VAL A 136 -8.44 5.11 4.86
CA VAL A 136 -9.87 4.93 4.51
C VAL A 136 -10.51 3.72 5.19
N LEU A 137 -9.77 2.64 5.43
CA LEU A 137 -10.34 1.46 6.11
C LEU A 137 -10.43 1.64 7.63
N ARG A 138 -9.67 2.59 8.19
CA ARG A 138 -9.77 3.04 9.59
C ARG A 138 -10.75 4.20 9.78
N GLY A 139 -11.63 4.45 8.78
CA GLY A 139 -12.65 5.50 8.81
C GLY A 139 -12.22 6.88 8.32
N GLY A 140 -10.99 7.02 7.81
CA GLY A 140 -10.51 8.24 7.18
C GLY A 140 -11.18 8.56 5.84
N SER A 141 -11.03 9.80 5.39
CA SER A 141 -11.49 10.27 4.08
C SER A 141 -10.55 9.87 2.93
N LYS A 142 -9.28 9.62 3.26
CA LYS A 142 -8.19 9.24 2.35
C LYS A 142 -7.16 8.40 3.11
N CYS A 143 -6.21 7.79 2.41
CA CYS A 143 -4.98 7.37 3.05
C CYS A 143 -3.92 8.46 2.89
N GLU A 144 -3.26 8.85 3.98
CA GLU A 144 -2.18 9.84 3.97
C GLU A 144 -0.92 9.24 4.59
N PHE A 145 0.19 9.40 3.88
CA PHE A 145 1.50 8.92 4.31
C PHE A 145 2.50 10.07 4.32
N LEU A 146 3.38 10.08 5.33
CA LEU A 146 4.57 10.91 5.39
C LEU A 146 5.79 10.02 5.23
N ILE A 147 6.74 10.47 4.43
CA ILE A 147 7.95 9.73 4.11
C ILE A 147 9.15 10.64 4.32
N ASP A 148 10.14 10.13 5.05
CA ASP A 148 11.48 10.69 5.14
C ASP A 148 12.42 9.82 4.28
N PHE A 149 13.13 10.45 3.34
CA PHE A 149 14.05 9.76 2.42
C PHE A 149 15.39 10.49 2.32
#